data_AF-A0A2X3F3U2-F1
#
_entry.id   AF-A0A2X3F3U2-F1
#
_cell.length_a   1.000
_cell.length_b   1.000
_cell.length_c   1.000
_cell.angle_alpha   90.00
_cell.angle_beta   90.00
_cell.angle_gamma   90.00
#
_symmetry.space_group_name_H-M   'P 1'
#
loop_
_entity.id
_entity.type
_entity.pdbx_description
1 polymer ?
#
loop_
_entity_poly.entity_id
_entity_poly.type
_entity_poly.pdbx_seq_one_letter_code
_entity_poly.pdbx_strand_id
1 'polypeptide(L)'
;MWQAISTLLRDWHTEDAEIELKTELPGGEIHSAWHLRFGGKDYFVKCDERELLPIFTAESDQLELLSRSKTVRVPQVFAVGSDRDYSFVVMEYLPPVRWMRTMRFCLASS
;
A
#
# COMPACT_ATOMS: atom_id res chain seq x y z
N MET A 1 -8.55 -10.26 -8.92
CA MET A 1 -7.34 -9.73 -8.26
C MET A 1 -7.17 -10.29 -6.85
N TRP A 2 -8.19 -10.16 -5.99
CA TRP A 2 -8.11 -10.50 -4.56
C TRP A 2 -7.66 -11.92 -4.23
N GLN A 3 -8.02 -12.91 -5.05
CA GLN A 3 -7.57 -14.30 -4.87
C GLN A 3 -6.05 -14.43 -5.07
N ALA A 4 -5.48 -13.75 -6.08
CA ALA A 4 -4.04 -13.70 -6.31
C ALA A 4 -3.32 -13.00 -5.14
N ILE A 5 -3.84 -11.85 -4.68
CA ILE A 5 -3.30 -11.15 -3.50
C ILE A 5 -3.35 -12.04 -2.26
N SER A 6 -4.46 -12.73 -2.00
CA SER A 6 -4.59 -13.63 -0.84
C SER A 6 -3.57 -14.77 -0.90
N THR A 7 -3.35 -15.33 -2.09
CA THR A 7 -2.36 -16.39 -2.31
C THR A 7 -0.95 -15.90 -2.00
N LEU A 8 -0.57 -14.73 -2.52
CA LEU A 8 0.75 -14.15 -2.30
C LEU A 8 0.97 -13.70 -0.85
N LEU A 9 -0.08 -13.24 -0.16
CA LEU A 9 0.02 -12.82 1.23
C LEU A 9 0.10 -14.00 2.22
N ARG A 10 -0.34 -15.20 1.85
CA ARG A 10 -0.21 -16.38 2.72
C ARG A 10 1.23 -16.65 3.13
N ASP A 11 2.20 -16.38 2.26
CA ASP A 11 3.63 -16.55 2.57
C ASP A 11 4.12 -15.62 3.70
N TRP A 12 3.37 -14.56 4.00
CA TRP A 12 3.66 -13.56 5.03
C TRP A 12 2.90 -13.78 6.35
N HIS A 13 2.13 -14.87 6.45
CA HIS A 13 1.26 -15.18 7.57
C HIS A 13 1.38 -16.66 7.98
N THR A 14 1.21 -16.94 9.27
CA THR A 14 1.41 -18.28 9.86
C THR A 14 0.11 -19.08 10.02
N GLU A 15 -1.04 -18.47 9.74
CA GLU A 15 -2.38 -19.03 9.93
C GLU A 15 -3.14 -19.05 8.58
N ASP A 16 -4.33 -19.67 8.52
CA ASP A 16 -5.28 -19.54 7.41
C ASP A 16 -5.86 -18.11 7.38
N ALA A 17 -4.99 -17.15 7.11
CA ALA A 17 -5.32 -15.74 7.04
C ALA A 17 -6.24 -15.48 5.84
N GLU A 18 -7.26 -14.67 6.07
CA GLU A 18 -8.24 -14.27 5.08
C GLU A 18 -8.35 -12.76 4.99
N ILE A 19 -9.00 -12.28 3.93
CA ILE A 19 -9.30 -10.86 3.78
C ILE A 19 -10.47 -10.48 4.69
N GLU A 20 -10.21 -9.60 5.64
CA GLU A 20 -11.19 -9.06 6.58
C GLU A 20 -11.89 -7.81 6.05
N LEU A 21 -11.16 -6.95 5.33
CA LEU A 21 -11.67 -5.66 4.86
C LEU A 21 -10.98 -5.22 3.57
N LYS A 22 -11.76 -4.58 2.69
CA LYS A 22 -11.31 -3.95 1.44
C LYS A 22 -12.00 -2.59 1.31
N THR A 23 -11.26 -1.52 1.53
CA THR A 23 -11.80 -0.15 1.41
C THR A 23 -11.04 0.58 0.33
N GLU A 24 -11.75 1.03 -0.71
CA GLU A 24 -11.17 1.90 -1.73
C GLU A 24 -10.80 3.25 -1.10
N LEU A 25 -9.61 3.75 -1.42
CA LEU A 25 -9.10 5.00 -0.87
C LEU A 25 -9.30 6.14 -1.87
N PRO A 26 -9.86 7.28 -1.43
CA PRO A 26 -9.98 8.45 -2.28
C PRO A 26 -8.59 9.02 -2.61
N GLY A 27 -8.43 9.59 -3.82
CA GLY A 27 -7.18 10.24 -4.24
C GLY A 27 -6.16 9.32 -4.92
N GLY A 28 -6.57 8.12 -5.36
CA GLY A 28 -5.79 7.28 -6.28
C GLY A 28 -5.80 7.84 -7.70
N GLU A 29 -5.22 9.04 -7.92
CA GLU A 29 -5.42 9.79 -9.17
C GLU A 29 -4.70 9.21 -10.40
N ILE A 30 -3.84 8.19 -10.23
CA ILE A 30 -3.17 7.48 -11.34
C ILE A 30 -3.57 6.00 -11.40
N HIS A 31 -3.68 5.34 -10.25
CA HIS A 31 -4.07 3.94 -10.12
C HIS A 31 -5.07 3.80 -8.97
N SER A 32 -6.01 2.85 -9.10
CA SER A 32 -6.92 2.51 -8.00
C SER A 32 -6.13 2.08 -6.76
N ALA A 33 -6.52 2.61 -5.61
CA ALA A 33 -5.83 2.40 -4.34
C ALA A 33 -6.80 1.84 -3.29
N TRP A 34 -6.33 0.87 -2.50
CA TRP A 34 -7.13 0.19 -1.50
C TRP A 34 -6.39 0.06 -0.16
N HIS A 35 -7.14 0.24 0.92
CA HIS A 35 -6.79 -0.25 2.24
C HIS A 35 -7.35 -1.66 2.40
N LEU A 36 -6.46 -2.63 2.61
CA LEU A 36 -6.76 -4.04 2.76
C LEU A 36 -6.40 -4.46 4.18
N ARG A 37 -7.30 -5.18 4.85
CA ARG A 37 -6.99 -5.88 6.10
C ARG A 37 -6.97 -7.39 5.85
N PHE A 38 -5.87 -8.04 6.18
CA PHE A 38 -5.65 -9.47 5.94
C PHE A 38 -4.89 -10.09 7.11
N GLY A 39 -5.46 -11.13 7.73
CA GLY A 39 -4.86 -11.80 8.89
C GLY A 39 -4.47 -10.84 10.02
N GLY A 40 -5.35 -9.89 10.34
CA GLY A 40 -5.14 -8.86 11.37
C GLY A 40 -4.13 -7.76 11.01
N LYS A 41 -3.50 -7.80 9.82
CA LYS A 41 -2.54 -6.77 9.35
C LYS A 41 -3.14 -5.88 8.26
N ASP A 42 -2.72 -4.63 8.24
CA ASP A 42 -3.15 -3.62 7.28
C ASP A 42 -2.14 -3.45 6.13
N TYR A 43 -2.67 -3.41 4.91
CA TYR A 43 -1.93 -3.30 3.66
C TYR A 43 -2.49 -2.19 2.79
N PHE A 44 -1.60 -1.56 2.02
CA PHE A 44 -1.96 -0.66 0.93
C PHE A 44 -1.77 -1.41 -0.39
N VAL A 45 -2.78 -1.36 -1.25
CA VAL A 45 -2.74 -2.00 -2.57
C VAL A 45 -2.94 -0.94 -3.63
N LYS A 46 -2.02 -0.86 -4.58
CA LYS A 46 -2.27 -0.18 -5.87
C LYS A 46 -2.57 -1.24 -6.90
N CYS A 47 -3.55 -0.97 -7.76
CA CYS A 47 -3.88 -1.87 -8.85
C CYS A 47 -4.38 -1.12 -10.08
N ASP A 48 -4.19 -1.73 -11.23
CA ASP A 48 -4.66 -1.22 -12.52
C ASP A 48 -4.69 -2.36 -13.56
N GLU A 49 -4.89 -2.04 -14.83
CA GLU A 49 -4.83 -2.95 -15.98
C GLU A 49 -3.58 -3.86 -15.90
N ARG A 50 -3.73 -5.11 -16.32
CA ARG A 50 -2.68 -6.13 -16.26
C ARG A 50 -1.38 -5.70 -16.95
N GLU A 51 -1.50 -4.96 -18.05
CA GLU A 51 -0.41 -4.45 -18.88
C GLU A 51 0.53 -3.50 -18.12
N LEU A 52 0.06 -2.93 -17.00
CA LEU A 52 0.83 -2.04 -16.14
C LEU A 52 1.66 -2.78 -15.07
N LEU A 53 1.72 -4.11 -15.10
CA LEU A 53 2.63 -4.89 -14.25
C LEU A 53 4.10 -4.39 -14.27
N PRO A 54 4.68 -3.98 -15.43
CA PRO A 54 6.02 -3.42 -15.44
C PRO A 54 6.15 -2.12 -14.61
N ILE A 55 5.10 -1.30 -14.55
CA ILE A 55 5.08 -0.08 -13.73
C ILE A 55 5.13 -0.44 -12.25
N PHE A 56 4.29 -1.38 -11.80
CA PHE A 56 4.28 -1.82 -10.40
C PHE A 56 5.57 -2.55 -9.99
N THR A 57 6.19 -3.29 -10.92
CA THR A 57 7.50 -3.91 -10.71
C THR A 57 8.59 -2.84 -10.53
N ALA A 58 8.62 -1.84 -11.42
CA ALA A 58 9.56 -0.73 -11.32
C ALA A 58 9.37 0.10 -10.03
N GLU A 59 8.11 0.30 -9.59
CA GLU A 59 7.84 0.95 -8.31
C GLU A 59 8.39 0.15 -7.12
N SER A 60 8.20 -1.17 -7.11
CA SER A 60 8.77 -2.05 -6.08
C SER A 60 10.30 -1.96 -6.03
N ASP A 61 10.96 -2.00 -7.19
CA ASP A 61 12.42 -1.90 -7.29
C ASP A 61 12.92 -0.54 -6.78
N GLN A 62 12.20 0.55 -7.09
CA GLN A 62 12.51 1.89 -6.58
C GLN A 62 12.40 1.98 -5.06
N LEU A 63 11.33 1.42 -4.47
CA LEU A 63 11.16 1.37 -3.02
C LEU A 63 12.26 0.54 -2.35
N GLU A 64 12.61 -0.61 -2.94
CA GLU A 64 13.71 -1.43 -2.43
C GLU A 64 15.03 -0.65 -2.44
N LEU A 65 15.35 0.02 -3.56
CA LEU A 65 16.56 0.84 -3.67
C LEU A 65 16.60 1.96 -2.62
N LEU A 66 15.49 2.67 -2.42
CA LEU A 66 15.39 3.73 -1.41
C LEU A 66 15.55 3.18 0.01
N SER A 67 14.98 2.00 0.30
CA SER A 67 15.09 1.36 1.63
C SER A 67 16.55 1.08 2.02
N ARG A 68 17.40 0.73 1.05
CA ARG A 68 18.83 0.44 1.26
C ARG A 68 19.63 1.68 1.62
N SER A 69 19.20 2.86 1.17
CA SER A 69 19.87 4.13 1.49
C SER A 69 19.73 4.52 2.97
N LYS A 70 18.70 4.03 3.66
CA LYS A 70 18.35 4.38 5.05
C LYS A 70 18.21 5.88 5.31
N THR A 71 18.01 6.69 4.26
CA THR A 71 17.86 8.15 4.37
C THR A 71 16.41 8.59 4.58
N VAL A 72 15.46 7.81 4.05
CA VAL A 72 14.02 8.05 4.14
C VAL A 72 13.30 6.76 4.50
N ARG A 73 12.23 6.87 5.30
CA ARG A 73 11.31 5.76 5.56
C ARG A 73 10.45 5.52 4.33
N VAL A 74 10.48 4.30 3.80
CA VAL A 74 9.64 3.84 2.70
C VAL A 74 8.79 2.65 3.16
N PRO A 75 7.59 2.45 2.59
CA PRO A 75 6.77 1.28 2.89
C PRO A 75 7.47 0.00 2.41
N GLN A 76 7.39 -1.06 3.23
CA GLN A 76 7.81 -2.39 2.79
C GLN A 76 6.88 -2.91 1.69
N VAL A 77 7.46 -3.48 0.62
CA VAL A 77 6.70 -4.21 -0.40
C VAL A 77 6.62 -5.68 0.02
N PHE A 78 5.40 -6.24 -0.03
CA PHE A 78 5.13 -7.64 0.29
C PHE A 78 4.93 -8.50 -0.95
N ALA A 79 4.31 -7.94 -2.00
CA ALA A 79 4.06 -8.66 -3.24
C ALA A 79 3.89 -7.70 -4.42
N VAL A 80 4.30 -8.17 -5.59
CA VAL A 80 3.92 -7.60 -6.90
C VAL A 80 3.38 -8.75 -7.73
N GLY A 81 2.30 -8.52 -8.46
CA GLY A 81 1.70 -9.59 -9.25
C GLY A 81 0.63 -9.11 -10.20
N SER A 82 0.05 -10.07 -10.91
CA SER A 82 -1.09 -9.85 -11.77
C SER A 82 -1.99 -11.07 -11.75
N ASP A 83 -3.24 -10.89 -12.15
CA ASP A 83 -4.11 -11.97 -12.56
C ASP A 83 -4.50 -11.82 -14.04
N ARG A 84 -5.71 -12.23 -14.41
CA ARG A 84 -6.20 -12.14 -15.79
C ARG A 84 -6.42 -10.69 -16.25
N ASP A 85 -6.91 -9.84 -15.37
CA ASP A 85 -7.45 -8.52 -15.74
C ASP A 85 -6.69 -7.37 -15.06
N TYR A 86 -6.03 -7.64 -13.92
CA TYR A 86 -5.37 -6.62 -13.12
C TYR A 86 -3.90 -6.93 -12.84
N SER A 87 -3.10 -5.89 -12.70
CA SER A 87 -1.79 -5.91 -12.06
C SER A 87 -1.84 -5.12 -10.76
N PHE A 88 -0.93 -5.42 -9.82
CA PHE A 88 -0.94 -4.82 -8.51
C PHE A 88 0.42 -4.85 -7.80
N VAL A 89 0.58 -3.94 -6.84
CA VAL A 89 1.61 -3.98 -5.79
C VAL A 89 0.95 -3.89 -4.42
N VAL A 90 1.39 -4.74 -3.50
CA VAL A 90 0.93 -4.81 -2.11
C VAL A 90 2.07 -4.36 -1.19
N MET A 91 1.82 -3.33 -0.40
CA MET A 91 2.82 -2.70 0.46
C MET A 91 2.27 -2.39 1.86
N GLU A 92 3.15 -1.97 2.76
CA GLU A 92 2.81 -1.54 4.11
C GLU A 92 1.79 -0.41 4.09
N TYR A 93 0.70 -0.54 4.84
CA TYR A 93 -0.25 0.55 5.02
C TYR A 93 0.32 1.60 5.98
N LEU A 94 0.60 2.80 5.46
CA LEU A 94 0.99 3.93 6.28
C LEU A 94 -0.26 4.77 6.59
N PRO A 95 -0.73 4.80 7.85
CA PRO A 95 -1.88 5.61 8.19
C PRO A 95 -1.58 7.10 7.92
N PRO A 96 -2.55 7.88 7.44
CA PRO A 96 -2.36 9.29 7.19
C PRO A 96 -1.87 9.97 8.47
N VAL A 97 -0.63 10.43 8.41
CA VAL A 97 0.01 11.22 9.46
C VAL A 97 -0.75 12.54 9.57
N ARG A 98 -1.30 12.82 10.74
CA ARG A 98 -2.04 14.06 11.03
C ARG A 98 -1.06 15.22 11.16
N TRP A 99 -0.53 15.70 10.04
CA TRP A 99 0.23 16.94 10.03
C TRP A 99 -0.73 18.11 10.31
N MET A 100 -0.37 18.95 11.30
CA MET A 100 -1.05 20.19 11.74
C MET A 100 -2.18 20.07 12.79
N ARG A 101 -1.80 20.13 14.08
CA ARG A 101 -2.67 20.68 15.15
C ARG A 101 -1.99 21.70 16.09
N THR A 102 -0.80 22.19 15.74
CA THR A 102 -0.05 23.18 16.53
C THR A 102 0.33 24.39 15.69
N MET A 103 -0.67 25.13 15.22
CA MET A 103 -0.56 26.54 14.80
C MET A 103 -1.93 27.18 14.95
N ARG A 104 -2.42 27.21 16.19
CA ARG A 104 -3.61 27.97 16.57
C ARG A 104 -3.48 28.47 18.01
N PHE A 105 -2.35 29.07 18.35
CA PHE A 105 -2.14 29.83 19.59
C PHE A 105 -0.99 30.85 19.43
N CYS A 106 -1.03 31.62 18.35
CA CYS A 106 -0.38 32.92 18.24
C CYS A 106 -1.32 33.74 17.36
N LEU A 107 -1.64 34.97 17.75
CA LEU A 107 -2.72 35.84 17.24
C LEU A 107 -4.05 35.72 17.98
N ALA A 108 -4.02 36.02 19.28
CA ALA A 108 -5.11 36.76 19.95
C ALA A 108 -4.53 37.45 21.19
N SER A 109 -3.67 38.44 20.99
CA SER A 109 -3.25 39.40 22.02
C SER A 109 -2.73 40.65 21.33
N SER A 110 -3.65 41.54 20.97
CA SER A 110 -3.44 42.98 20.89
C SER A 110 -4.80 43.64 21.04
#